data_AF-A0A8T3S9T9-F1
#
_entry.id   AF-A0A8T3S9T9-F1
#
_cell.length_a   1.000
_cell.length_b   1.000
_cell.length_c   1.000
_cell.angle_alpha   90.00
_cell.angle_beta   90.00
_cell.angle_gamma   90.00
#
_symmetry.space_group_name_H-M   'P 1'
#
loop_
_entity.id
_entity.type
_entity.pdbx_description
1 polymer ?
#
loop_
_entity_poly.entity_id
_entity_poly.type
_entity_poly.pdbx_seq_one_letter_code
_entity_poly.pdbx_strand_id
1 'polypeptide(L)'
;MRLLPAEILKLRRRWASYLVLATLIGLMALIYLLVGTTAGSDPGGASAVLRFPNSYGFINQFIFGLGSLLAVAYAAAIGGSDWNWGVFRVIVARGESRSRYVIIKFVAVAIFLVLGILIAYAAGIALTLLAAAMSGVSVGDPLAGGG
;
A
#
# COMPACT_ATOMS: atom_id res chain seq x y z
N MET A 1 7.13 -25.41 9.58
CA MET A 1 6.49 -24.30 10.32
C MET A 1 5.07 -24.11 9.82
N ARG A 2 4.07 -24.75 10.44
CA ARG A 2 2.67 -24.74 9.94
C ARG A 2 1.90 -23.44 10.25
N LEU A 3 2.41 -22.61 11.17
CA LEU A 3 1.74 -21.40 11.64
C LEU A 3 1.84 -20.22 10.65
N LEU A 4 2.99 -20.03 9.99
CA LEU A 4 3.16 -18.93 9.03
C LEU A 4 2.26 -19.09 7.79
N PRO A 5 2.18 -20.26 7.13
CA PRO A 5 1.23 -20.47 6.04
C PRO A 5 -0.23 -20.27 6.47
N ALA A 6 -0.58 -20.64 7.71
CA ALA A 6 -1.91 -20.45 8.25
C ALA A 6 -2.25 -18.96 8.45
N GLU A 7 -1.32 -18.17 9.02
CA GLU A 7 -1.51 -16.72 9.14
C GLU A 7 -1.59 -16.04 7.76
N ILE A 8 -0.75 -16.43 6.79
CA ILE A 8 -0.83 -15.89 5.42
C ILE A 8 -2.19 -16.18 4.78
N LEU A 9 -2.69 -17.41 4.88
CA LEU A 9 -4.02 -17.77 4.35
C LEU A 9 -5.14 -16.98 5.02
N LYS A 10 -5.02 -16.75 6.33
CA LYS A 10 -5.96 -15.94 7.12
C LYS A 10 -5.97 -14.50 6.64
N LEU A 11 -4.80 -13.87 6.48
CA LEU A 11 -4.68 -12.49 5.99
C LEU A 11 -5.16 -12.34 4.55
N ARG A 12 -4.88 -13.33 3.69
CA ARG A 12 -5.33 -13.35 2.29
C ARG A 12 -6.85 -13.39 2.16
N ARG A 13 -7.57 -14.00 3.10
CA ARG A 13 -9.04 -14.07 3.06
C ARG A 13 -9.72 -12.89 3.74
N ARG A 14 -8.95 -12.02 4.39
CA ARG A 14 -9.51 -10.95 5.21
C ARG A 14 -9.73 -9.69 4.38
N TRP A 15 -10.97 -9.22 4.33
CA TRP A 15 -11.35 -8.01 3.61
C TRP A 15 -10.52 -6.78 4.02
N ALA A 16 -10.11 -6.67 5.28
CA ALA A 16 -9.26 -5.58 5.77
C ALA A 16 -7.99 -5.39 4.93
N SER A 17 -7.34 -6.48 4.47
CA SER A 17 -6.12 -6.41 3.65
C SER A 17 -6.39 -5.73 2.30
N TYR A 18 -7.54 -6.05 1.69
CA TYR A 18 -7.95 -5.47 0.42
C TYR A 18 -8.48 -4.06 0.58
N LEU A 19 -9.25 -3.78 1.63
CA LEU A 19 -9.81 -2.46 1.89
C LEU A 19 -8.72 -1.41 2.13
N VAL A 20 -7.69 -1.76 2.88
CA VAL A 20 -6.54 -0.87 3.12
C VAL A 20 -5.83 -0.54 1.81
N LEU A 21 -5.51 -1.57 1.01
CA LEU A 21 -4.85 -1.40 -0.28
C LEU A 21 -5.73 -0.61 -1.27
N ALA A 22 -7.02 -0.95 -1.36
CA ALA A 22 -7.99 -0.28 -2.21
C ALA A 22 -8.22 1.18 -1.79
N THR A 23 -8.18 1.48 -0.50
CA THR A 23 -8.29 2.86 0.00
C THR A 23 -7.07 3.67 -0.43
N LEU A 24 -5.86 3.13 -0.25
CA LEU A 24 -4.63 3.81 -0.67
C LEU A 24 -4.62 4.05 -2.18
N ILE A 25 -4.85 3.00 -2.98
CA ILE A 25 -4.86 3.09 -4.44
C ILE A 25 -6.02 3.97 -4.93
N GLY A 26 -7.19 3.86 -4.33
CA GLY A 26 -8.37 4.65 -4.70
C GLY A 26 -8.17 6.15 -4.47
N LEU A 27 -7.58 6.53 -3.33
CA LEU A 27 -7.26 7.93 -3.06
C LEU A 27 -6.14 8.45 -3.98
N MET A 28 -5.13 7.61 -4.26
CA MET A 28 -4.11 7.97 -5.25
C MET A 28 -4.72 8.15 -6.64
N ALA A 29 -5.60 7.23 -7.07
CA ALA A 29 -6.30 7.33 -8.34
C ALA A 29 -7.14 8.60 -8.43
N LEU A 30 -7.90 8.92 -7.38
CA LEU A 30 -8.67 10.16 -7.31
C LEU A 30 -7.79 11.40 -7.54
N ILE A 31 -6.64 11.48 -6.85
CA ILE A 31 -5.72 12.61 -6.95
C ILE A 31 -5.11 12.68 -8.35
N TYR A 32 -4.54 11.59 -8.87
CA TYR A 32 -3.87 11.60 -10.16
C TYR A 32 -4.83 11.86 -11.32
N LEU A 33 -6.05 11.31 -11.27
CA LEU A 33 -7.06 11.58 -12.28
C LEU A 33 -7.50 13.05 -12.25
N LEU A 34 -7.65 13.66 -11.06
CA LEU A 34 -7.97 15.08 -10.91
C LEU A 34 -6.82 15.99 -11.40
N VAL A 35 -5.57 15.60 -11.16
CA VAL A 35 -4.42 16.28 -11.75
C VAL A 35 -4.45 16.17 -13.28
N GLY A 36 -4.80 14.99 -13.80
CA GLY A 36 -4.93 14.76 -15.25
C GLY A 36 -5.98 15.63 -15.93
N THR A 37 -7.05 16.06 -15.24
CA THR A 37 -8.05 16.96 -15.84
C THR A 37 -7.60 18.42 -15.89
N THR A 38 -6.57 18.82 -15.13
CA THR A 38 -6.11 20.20 -15.00
C THR A 38 -4.70 20.44 -15.56
N ALA A 39 -3.90 19.38 -15.71
CA ALA A 39 -2.50 19.46 -16.13
C ALA A 39 -2.28 20.05 -17.53
N GLY A 40 -3.24 19.94 -18.45
CA GLY A 40 -3.13 20.54 -19.79
C GLY A 40 -3.20 22.07 -19.79
N SER A 41 -3.88 22.67 -18.80
CA SER A 41 -4.05 24.13 -18.66
C SER A 41 -3.06 24.78 -17.69
N ASP A 42 -2.30 23.98 -16.94
CA ASP A 42 -1.30 24.46 -15.97
C ASP A 42 0.07 23.75 -16.19
N PRO A 43 0.91 24.31 -17.07
CA PRO A 43 2.22 23.76 -17.41
C PRO A 43 3.26 23.81 -16.27
N GLY A 44 2.96 24.46 -15.14
CA GLY A 44 3.90 24.65 -14.03
C GLY A 44 3.52 23.90 -12.76
N GLY A 45 2.23 23.84 -12.41
CA GLY A 45 1.75 23.19 -11.19
C GLY A 45 1.37 21.74 -11.42
N ALA A 46 0.17 21.52 -11.95
CA ALA A 46 -0.42 20.17 -12.09
C ALA A 46 0.42 19.24 -12.98
N SER A 47 0.94 19.73 -14.10
CA SER A 47 1.78 18.92 -15.00
C SER A 47 3.12 18.48 -14.40
N ALA A 48 3.66 19.22 -13.41
CA ALA A 48 4.90 18.84 -12.73
C ALA A 48 4.76 17.58 -11.87
N VAL A 49 3.55 17.29 -11.38
CA VAL A 49 3.22 16.07 -10.63
C VAL A 49 3.26 14.84 -11.54
N LEU A 50 2.91 15.02 -12.82
CA LEU A 50 2.84 13.93 -13.78
C LEU A 50 4.18 13.60 -14.43
N ARG A 51 5.17 14.49 -14.37
CA ARG A 51 6.47 14.29 -15.03
C ARG A 51 7.43 13.48 -14.17
N PHE A 52 8.15 12.55 -14.80
CA PHE A 52 9.30 11.90 -14.17
C PHE A 52 10.51 12.86 -14.18
N PRO A 53 11.34 12.88 -13.11
CA PRO A 53 11.32 11.98 -11.94
C PRO A 53 10.39 12.44 -10.79
N ASN A 54 9.77 13.62 -10.87
CA ASN A 54 8.97 14.20 -9.78
C ASN A 54 7.81 13.30 -9.34
N SER A 55 7.13 12.62 -10.27
CA SER A 55 6.07 11.65 -9.96
C SER A 55 6.53 10.59 -8.95
N TYR A 56 7.77 10.08 -9.03
CA TYR A 56 8.28 9.14 -8.03
C TYR A 56 8.34 9.72 -6.62
N GLY A 57 8.68 11.01 -6.51
CA GLY A 57 8.65 11.73 -5.24
C GLY A 57 7.23 11.80 -4.67
N PHE A 58 6.24 12.15 -5.49
CA PHE A 58 4.84 12.22 -5.07
C PHE A 58 4.26 10.85 -4.71
N ILE A 59 4.54 9.81 -5.50
CA ILE A 59 4.14 8.43 -5.20
C ILE A 59 4.75 7.99 -3.86
N ASN A 60 6.04 8.23 -3.64
CA ASN A 60 6.72 7.88 -2.39
C ASN A 60 6.13 8.64 -1.20
N GLN A 61 5.91 9.95 -1.32
CA GLN A 61 5.29 10.75 -0.27
C GLN A 61 3.89 10.24 0.07
N PHE A 62 3.11 9.82 -0.92
CA PHE A 62 1.78 9.30 -0.68
C PHE A 62 1.80 7.92 0.00
N ILE A 63 2.64 6.99 -0.48
CA ILE A 63 2.78 5.65 0.08
C ILE A 63 3.35 5.70 1.50
N PHE A 64 4.43 6.45 1.74
CA PHE A 64 5.04 6.52 3.07
C PHE A 64 4.29 7.47 4.01
N GLY A 65 3.63 8.50 3.50
CA GLY A 65 2.79 9.40 4.29
C GLY A 65 1.49 8.72 4.71
N LEU A 66 0.55 8.54 3.78
CA LEU A 66 -0.76 7.98 4.09
C LEU A 66 -0.72 6.46 4.27
N GLY A 67 0.09 5.75 3.46
CA GLY A 67 0.18 4.30 3.55
C GLY A 67 0.77 3.81 4.87
N SER A 68 1.66 4.57 5.53
CA SER A 68 2.17 4.21 6.86
C SER A 68 1.08 4.30 7.95
N LEU A 69 0.24 5.33 7.91
CA LEU A 69 -0.93 5.47 8.79
C LEU A 69 -1.87 4.26 8.64
N LEU A 70 -2.19 3.92 7.39
CA LEU A 70 -3.05 2.78 7.08
C LEU A 70 -2.39 1.45 7.47
N ALA A 71 -1.08 1.32 7.31
CA ALA A 71 -0.32 0.14 7.72
C ALA A 71 -0.37 -0.09 9.23
N VAL A 72 -0.24 0.98 10.04
CA VAL A 72 -0.37 0.91 11.49
C VAL A 72 -1.80 0.52 11.88
N ALA A 73 -2.81 1.15 11.28
CA ALA A 73 -4.22 0.81 11.53
C ALA A 73 -4.52 -0.65 11.16
N TYR A 74 -3.99 -1.14 10.04
CA TYR A 74 -4.09 -2.52 9.61
C TYR A 74 -3.46 -3.48 10.63
N ALA A 75 -2.21 -3.23 11.02
CA ALA A 75 -1.51 -4.06 11.99
C ALA A 75 -2.27 -4.13 13.33
N ALA A 76 -2.80 -3.00 13.80
CA ALA A 76 -3.62 -2.93 15.00
C ALA A 76 -4.93 -3.74 14.86
N ALA A 77 -5.63 -3.63 13.72
CA ALA A 77 -6.85 -4.39 13.47
C ALA A 77 -6.63 -5.91 13.40
N ILE A 78 -5.50 -6.34 12.82
CA ILE A 78 -5.11 -7.75 12.76
C ILE A 78 -4.70 -8.29 14.13
N GLY A 79 -3.88 -7.54 14.87
CA GLY A 79 -3.43 -7.93 16.20
C GLY A 79 -4.58 -7.95 17.21
N GLY A 80 -5.36 -6.87 17.25
CA GLY A 80 -6.46 -6.67 18.19
C GLY A 80 -7.59 -7.70 18.04
N SER A 81 -7.88 -8.16 16.82
CA SER A 81 -8.95 -9.16 16.63
C SER A 81 -8.64 -10.50 17.30
N ASP A 82 -7.37 -10.89 17.35
CA ASP A 82 -6.98 -12.18 17.94
C ASP A 82 -6.97 -12.13 19.47
N TRP A 83 -6.76 -10.94 20.02
CA TRP A 83 -6.94 -10.68 21.44
C TRP A 83 -8.42 -10.69 21.82
N ASN A 84 -9.24 -9.99 21.03
CA ASN A 84 -10.68 -9.88 21.26
C ASN A 84 -11.41 -11.24 21.18
N TRP A 85 -11.04 -12.07 20.21
CA TRP A 85 -11.69 -13.38 19.99
C TRP A 85 -11.09 -14.52 20.83
N GLY A 86 -10.11 -14.22 21.69
CA GLY A 86 -9.48 -15.22 22.55
C GLY A 86 -8.62 -16.27 21.81
N VAL A 87 -8.39 -16.10 20.51
CA VAL A 87 -7.58 -17.02 19.67
C VAL A 87 -6.18 -17.21 20.26
N PHE A 88 -5.59 -16.12 20.76
CA PHE A 88 -4.29 -16.17 21.43
C PHE A 88 -4.29 -17.14 22.62
N ARG A 89 -5.33 -17.11 23.46
CA ARG A 89 -5.44 -18.00 24.63
C ARG A 89 -5.54 -19.46 24.21
N VAL A 90 -6.32 -19.75 23.16
CA VAL A 90 -6.50 -21.11 22.63
C VAL A 90 -5.19 -21.67 22.07
N ILE A 91 -4.43 -20.87 21.33
CA ILE A 91 -3.15 -21.29 20.74
C ILE A 91 -2.12 -21.59 21.83
N VAL A 92 -2.03 -20.72 22.85
CA VAL A 92 -1.13 -20.92 23.99
C VAL A 92 -1.52 -22.14 24.81
N ALA A 93 -2.82 -22.38 25.01
CA ALA A 93 -3.32 -23.56 25.72
C ALA A 93 -2.99 -24.88 25.00
N ARG A 94 -2.76 -24.84 23.68
CA ARG A 94 -2.32 -26.00 22.87
C ARG A 94 -0.81 -26.23 22.90
N GLY A 95 -0.07 -25.51 23.75
CA GLY A 95 1.37 -25.70 23.97
C GLY A 95 2.26 -24.85 23.07
N GLU A 96 1.70 -23.94 22.26
CA GLU A 96 2.49 -23.16 21.34
C GLU A 96 3.14 -21.94 22.02
N SER A 97 4.41 -21.68 21.69
CA SER A 97 5.16 -20.58 22.30
C SER A 97 4.55 -19.21 22.00
N ARG A 98 4.34 -18.41 23.06
CA ARG A 98 3.79 -17.05 22.99
C ARG A 98 4.63 -16.13 22.09
N SER A 99 5.95 -16.13 22.29
CA SER A 99 6.87 -15.29 21.52
C SER A 99 6.91 -15.71 20.05
N ARG A 100 6.94 -17.02 19.79
CA ARG A 100 6.91 -17.57 18.43
C ARG A 100 5.65 -17.14 17.68
N TYR A 101 4.48 -17.19 18.34
CA TYR A 101 3.22 -16.76 17.73
C TYR A 101 3.23 -15.28 17.34
N VAL A 102 3.69 -14.40 18.25
CA VAL A 102 3.75 -12.95 18.00
C VAL A 102 4.70 -12.63 16.85
N ILE A 103 5.88 -13.25 16.82
CA ILE A 103 6.86 -13.05 15.74
C ILE A 103 6.28 -13.49 14.39
N ILE A 104 5.64 -14.67 14.32
CA ILE A 104 5.06 -15.17 13.08
C ILE A 104 3.95 -14.24 12.57
N LYS A 105 3.14 -13.70 13.48
CA LYS A 105 2.11 -12.72 13.12
C LYS A 105 2.70 -11.42 12.59
N PHE A 106 3.73 -10.91 13.25
CA PHE A 106 4.45 -9.71 12.80
C PHE A 106 5.04 -9.92 11.40
N VAL A 107 5.71 -11.06 11.17
CA VAL A 107 6.26 -11.43 9.85
C VAL A 107 5.15 -11.53 8.80
N ALA A 108 4.02 -12.15 9.11
CA ALA A 108 2.89 -12.26 8.18
C ALA A 108 2.34 -10.88 7.78
N VAL A 109 2.17 -9.98 8.76
CA VAL A 109 1.74 -8.59 8.49
C VAL A 109 2.79 -7.86 7.65
N ALA A 110 4.08 -7.97 8.00
CA ALA A 110 5.17 -7.32 7.26
C ALA A 110 5.21 -7.77 5.79
N ILE A 111 5.03 -9.06 5.49
CA ILE A 111 4.95 -9.58 4.12
C ILE A 111 3.82 -8.89 3.34
N PHE A 112 2.63 -8.79 3.93
CA PHE A 112 1.49 -8.14 3.27
C PHE A 112 1.71 -6.64 3.05
N LEU A 113 2.38 -5.96 3.99
CA LEU A 113 2.72 -4.54 3.83
C LEU A 113 3.75 -4.34 2.71
N VAL A 114 4.78 -5.18 2.63
CA VAL A 114 5.78 -5.12 1.53
C VAL A 114 5.10 -5.35 0.19
N LEU A 115 4.26 -6.38 0.06
CA LEU A 115 3.50 -6.62 -1.16
C LEU A 115 2.56 -5.45 -1.49
N GLY A 116 1.90 -4.88 -0.48
CA GLY A 116 1.04 -3.70 -0.64
C GLY A 116 1.81 -2.49 -1.16
N ILE A 117 3.02 -2.23 -0.65
CA ILE A 117 3.90 -1.15 -1.13
C ILE A 117 4.26 -1.37 -2.60
N LEU A 118 4.66 -2.58 -2.98
CA LEU A 118 5.01 -2.91 -4.37
C LEU A 118 3.82 -2.71 -5.32
N ILE A 119 2.63 -3.18 -4.93
CA ILE A 119 1.41 -3.02 -5.73
C ILE A 119 1.01 -1.54 -5.82
N ALA A 120 1.06 -0.80 -4.71
CA ALA A 120 0.75 0.62 -4.69
C ALA A 120 1.72 1.42 -5.56
N TYR A 121 3.02 1.11 -5.51
CA TYR A 121 4.02 1.78 -6.34
C TYR A 121 3.77 1.54 -7.84
N ALA A 122 3.51 0.29 -8.23
CA ALA A 122 3.15 -0.06 -9.60
C ALA A 122 1.85 0.65 -10.05
N ALA A 123 0.85 0.72 -9.19
CA ALA A 123 -0.38 1.45 -9.45
C ALA A 123 -0.14 2.96 -9.61
N GLY A 124 0.73 3.56 -8.80
CA GLY A 124 1.09 4.99 -8.90
C GLY A 124 1.72 5.34 -10.24
N ILE A 125 2.63 4.48 -10.73
CA ILE A 125 3.22 4.63 -12.06
C ILE A 125 2.14 4.55 -13.14
N ALA A 126 1.29 3.52 -13.08
CA ALA A 126 0.20 3.34 -14.05
C ALA A 126 -0.77 4.54 -14.07
N LEU A 127 -1.13 5.05 -12.90
CA LEU A 127 -2.00 6.23 -12.76
C LEU A 127 -1.35 7.51 -13.28
N THR A 128 -0.04 7.67 -13.08
CA THR A 128 0.72 8.80 -13.65
C THR A 128 0.64 8.78 -15.17
N LEU A 129 0.94 7.63 -15.79
CA LEU A 129 0.90 7.46 -17.24
C LEU A 129 -0.51 7.70 -17.80
N LEU A 130 -1.53 7.19 -17.11
CA LEU A 130 -2.93 7.37 -17.51
C LEU A 130 -3.37 8.84 -17.41
N ALA A 131 -3.04 9.53 -16.32
CA ALA A 131 -3.34 10.95 -16.14
C ALA A 131 -2.60 11.84 -17.14
N ALA A 132 -1.36 11.50 -17.49
CA ALA A 132 -0.59 12.21 -18.51
C ALA A 132 -1.18 12.00 -19.91
N ALA A 133 -1.62 10.78 -20.24
CA ALA A 133 -2.30 10.48 -21.49
C ALA A 133 -3.63 11.26 -21.62
N MET A 134 -4.39 11.42 -20.52
CA MET A 134 -5.61 12.21 -20.50
C MET A 134 -5.37 13.72 -20.73
N SER A 135 -4.24 14.25 -20.24
CA SER A 135 -3.90 15.68 -20.32
C SER A 135 -3.09 16.06 -21.57
N GLY A 136 -2.61 15.10 -22.35
CA GLY A 136 -1.71 15.34 -23.47
C GLY A 136 -0.30 15.80 -23.05
N VAL A 137 0.05 15.67 -21.77
CA VAL A 137 1.35 16.07 -21.24
C VAL A 137 2.37 14.96 -21.47
N SER A 138 3.54 15.30 -22.00
CA SER A 138 4.66 14.36 -22.07
C SER A 138 5.22 14.07 -20.67
N VAL A 139 5.30 12.78 -20.34
CA VAL A 139 5.64 12.27 -19.00
C VAL A 139 7.16 12.22 -18.76
N GLY A 140 7.96 12.31 -19.81
CA GLY A 140 9.39 11.99 -19.77
C GLY A 140 9.65 10.48 -19.78
N ASP A 141 10.93 10.08 -19.79
CA ASP A 141 11.32 8.66 -19.69
C ASP A 141 11.28 8.20 -18.23
N PRO A 142 10.43 7.23 -17.85
CA PRO A 142 10.38 6.68 -16.50
C PRO A 142 11.63 5.86 -16.14
N LEU A 143 12.38 5.36 -17.12
CA LEU A 143 13.57 4.54 -16.90
C LEU A 143 14.87 5.33 -16.96
N ALA A 144 14.81 6.59 -17.40
CA ALA A 144 15.90 7.52 -17.28
C ALA A 144 16.09 7.85 -15.79
N GLY A 145 16.90 7.05 -15.11
CA GLY A 145 17.31 7.29 -13.73
C GLY A 145 17.80 8.74 -13.61
N GLY A 146 17.21 9.49 -12.69
CA GLY A 146 17.53 10.90 -12.49
C GLY A 146 19.03 11.08 -12.31
N GLY A 147 19.65 11.80 -13.25
CA GLY A 147 20.96 12.42 -13.07
C GLY A 147 20.83 13.72 -12.31
#